data_AF-A0A2D3UQN5-F1
#
_entry.id   AF-A0A2D3UQN5-F1
#
_cell.length_a   1.000
_cell.length_b   1.000
_cell.length_c   1.000
_cell.angle_alpha   90.00
_cell.angle_beta   90.00
_cell.angle_gamma   90.00
#
_symmetry.space_group_name_H-M   'P 1'
#
loop_
_entity.id
_entity.type
_entity.pdbx_description
1 polymer ?
#
loop_
_entity_poly.entity_id
_entity_poly.type
_entity_poly.pdbx_seq_one_letter_code
_entity_poly.pdbx_strand_id
1 'polypeptide(L)'
;MSATNAEASHNFGLPIRGGDGIELSLERKTSIENALRKYRNRVLEINIASLESAISDLETREIRPTTSPEELLGRRMEELAAEYGIRLENPSDPRVTSIRDILSEDRRENLVRTCWLDGIVHGEGEIDIKAREAWIEKTEEQIRSAERTKIHPQGLPAELKYLMTIVRGTCGNGLPEYRYLGGSELRQMKFLTDINGEETEGEEPRESGFVTVPRTEEEMSQGHLGDIRGEWDDHVVALAVGLGNGGFAAYCRKLDDVDDFDGWRWKYGLWDPEFETALYDTVEEFLEFYADFNKQGEEDGEIAAM
;
A
#
# COMPACT_ATOMS: atom_id res chain seq x y z
N MET A 1 29.39 -25.64 -7.21
CA MET A 1 28.75 -26.78 -6.50
C MET A 1 28.94 -26.49 -5.03
N SER A 2 27.95 -26.24 -4.18
CA SER A 2 26.51 -26.49 -4.21
C SER A 2 25.73 -25.25 -3.81
N ALA A 3 24.60 -25.03 -4.48
CA ALA A 3 23.51 -24.22 -3.96
C ALA A 3 22.83 -25.01 -2.83
N THR A 4 22.50 -24.34 -1.73
CA THR A 4 21.52 -24.85 -0.76
C THR A 4 20.36 -23.86 -0.72
N ASN A 5 19.30 -24.24 -1.44
CA ASN A 5 17.94 -23.78 -1.23
C ASN A 5 17.59 -23.92 0.26
N ALA A 6 17.29 -22.80 0.90
CA ALA A 6 16.49 -22.78 2.11
C ALA A 6 15.12 -22.20 1.74
N GLU A 7 14.29 -23.04 1.11
CA GLU A 7 12.84 -22.84 1.10
C GLU A 7 12.34 -23.05 2.53
N ALA A 8 12.31 -21.97 3.31
CA ALA A 8 11.55 -21.94 4.55
C ALA A 8 10.06 -21.81 4.20
N SER A 9 9.44 -22.95 3.87
CA SER A 9 7.98 -23.13 3.87
C SER A 9 7.48 -22.95 5.31
N HIS A 10 7.26 -21.69 5.73
CA HIS A 10 6.53 -21.40 6.96
C HIS A 10 5.03 -21.62 6.70
N ASN A 11 4.59 -22.82 7.06
CA ASN A 11 3.19 -23.20 7.07
C ASN A 11 2.53 -22.50 8.29
N PHE A 12 2.09 -21.25 8.11
CA PHE A 12 1.34 -20.52 9.14
C PHE A 12 -0.05 -21.13 9.26
N GLY A 13 -0.23 -21.97 10.28
CA GLY A 13 -1.46 -22.68 10.61
C GLY A 13 -2.54 -21.77 11.20
N LEU A 14 -2.99 -20.77 10.44
CA LEU A 14 -4.24 -20.08 10.71
C LEU A 14 -5.38 -20.80 9.99
N PRO A 15 -6.51 -21.10 10.66
CA PRO A 15 -7.75 -21.41 9.97
C PRO A 15 -8.27 -20.10 9.35
N ILE A 16 -7.70 -19.69 8.22
CA ILE A 16 -8.14 -18.52 7.46
C ILE A 16 -9.43 -18.90 6.75
N ARG A 17 -10.52 -18.84 7.50
CA ARG A 17 -11.85 -19.04 6.97
C ARG A 17 -12.35 -17.71 6.41
N GLY A 18 -12.76 -17.72 5.14
CA GLY A 18 -13.49 -16.61 4.53
C GLY A 18 -14.80 -16.33 5.25
N GLY A 19 -15.50 -15.26 4.85
CA GLY A 19 -16.88 -15.02 5.31
C GLY A 19 -17.80 -16.25 5.09
N ASP A 20 -17.48 -17.09 4.11
CA ASP A 20 -18.14 -18.37 3.78
C ASP A 20 -17.70 -19.58 4.62
N GLY A 21 -16.73 -19.42 5.53
CA GLY A 21 -16.17 -20.50 6.32
C GLY A 21 -15.13 -21.36 5.61
N ILE A 22 -14.77 -21.06 4.35
CA ILE A 22 -13.88 -21.88 3.52
C ILE A 22 -12.43 -21.46 3.75
N GLU A 23 -11.56 -22.45 4.00
CA GLU A 23 -10.12 -22.21 4.06
C GLU A 23 -9.55 -22.04 2.66
N LEU A 24 -8.74 -21.00 2.44
CA LEU A 24 -8.05 -20.81 1.17
C LEU A 24 -7.23 -22.05 0.80
N SER A 25 -7.38 -22.50 -0.45
CA SER A 25 -6.54 -23.57 -0.99
C SER A 25 -5.07 -23.17 -1.00
N LEU A 26 -4.17 -24.16 -0.94
CA LEU A 26 -2.73 -23.91 -1.05
C LEU A 26 -2.39 -23.18 -2.36
N GLU A 27 -3.03 -23.57 -3.47
CA GLU A 27 -2.88 -22.90 -4.76
C GLU A 27 -3.23 -21.41 -4.68
N ARG A 28 -4.32 -21.06 -3.97
CA ARG A 28 -4.72 -19.66 -3.82
C ARG A 28 -3.76 -18.88 -2.92
N LYS A 29 -3.31 -19.48 -1.81
CA LYS A 29 -2.27 -18.88 -0.94
C LYS A 29 -0.99 -18.59 -1.74
N THR A 30 -0.52 -19.56 -2.54
CA THR A 30 0.66 -19.41 -3.40
C THR A 30 0.45 -18.33 -4.48
N SER A 31 -0.75 -18.21 -5.06
CA SER A 31 -1.09 -17.13 -6.01
C SER A 31 -0.89 -15.74 -5.38
N ILE A 32 -1.44 -15.53 -4.19
CA ILE A 32 -1.37 -14.25 -3.46
C ILE A 32 0.08 -13.91 -3.11
N GLU A 33 0.86 -14.88 -2.60
CA GLU A 33 2.27 -14.69 -2.29
C GLU A 33 3.11 -14.34 -3.52
N ASN A 34 2.81 -14.97 -4.67
CA ASN A 34 3.49 -14.69 -5.92
C ASN A 34 3.16 -13.28 -6.43
N ALA A 35 1.90 -12.85 -6.35
CA ALA A 35 1.51 -11.49 -6.70
C ALA A 35 2.16 -10.46 -5.79
N LEU A 36 2.17 -10.68 -4.47
CA LEU A 36 2.87 -9.82 -3.52
C LEU A 36 4.37 -9.74 -3.83
N ARG A 37 5.00 -10.85 -4.20
CA ARG A 37 6.41 -10.87 -4.60
C ARG A 37 6.67 -10.09 -5.88
N LYS A 38 5.80 -10.23 -6.89
CA LYS A 38 5.87 -9.46 -8.14
C LYS A 38 5.73 -7.97 -7.87
N TYR A 39 4.72 -7.57 -7.09
CA TYR A 39 4.51 -6.20 -6.63
C TYR A 39 5.78 -5.65 -5.95
N ARG A 40 6.31 -6.37 -4.96
CA ARG A 40 7.53 -5.94 -4.23
C ARG A 40 8.72 -5.75 -5.15
N ASN A 41 8.96 -6.69 -6.06
CA ASN A 41 10.07 -6.60 -7.01
C ASN A 41 9.90 -5.41 -7.96
N ARG A 42 8.67 -5.19 -8.46
CA ARG A 42 8.36 -4.10 -9.38
C ARG A 42 8.51 -2.74 -8.71
N VAL A 43 7.94 -2.58 -7.52
CA VAL A 43 8.08 -1.34 -6.73
C VAL A 43 9.55 -1.09 -6.37
N LEU A 44 10.29 -2.13 -5.97
CA LEU A 44 11.71 -2.01 -5.68
C LEU A 44 12.52 -1.55 -6.90
N GLU A 45 12.23 -2.10 -8.08
CA GLU A 45 12.85 -1.67 -9.33
C GLU A 45 12.62 -0.18 -9.60
N ILE A 46 11.36 0.26 -9.54
CA ILE A 46 10.97 1.67 -9.75
C ILE A 46 11.67 2.57 -8.73
N ASN A 47 11.62 2.21 -7.45
CA ASN A 47 12.12 3.06 -6.37
C ASN A 47 13.65 3.17 -6.36
N ILE A 48 14.36 2.09 -6.71
CA ILE A 48 15.80 2.13 -6.85
C ILE A 48 16.20 3.00 -8.04
N ALA A 49 15.49 2.91 -9.17
CA ALA A 49 15.73 3.81 -10.31
C ALA A 49 15.50 5.28 -9.96
N SER A 50 14.41 5.60 -9.23
CA SER A 50 14.14 6.97 -8.75
C SER A 50 15.23 7.44 -7.79
N LEU A 51 15.71 6.57 -6.90
CA LEU A 51 16.79 6.90 -5.96
C LEU A 51 18.12 7.14 -6.69
N GLU A 52 18.46 6.32 -7.69
CA GLU A 52 19.65 6.52 -8.52
C GLU A 52 19.62 7.86 -9.27
N SER A 53 18.44 8.25 -9.75
CA SER A 53 18.21 9.57 -10.36
C SER A 53 18.41 10.70 -9.36
N ALA A 54 17.79 10.62 -8.17
CA ALA A 54 17.93 11.60 -7.09
C ALA A 54 19.39 11.78 -6.64
N ILE A 55 20.12 10.67 -6.45
CA ILE A 55 21.56 10.71 -6.13
C ILE A 55 22.35 11.40 -7.25
N SER A 56 22.03 11.11 -8.52
CA SER A 56 22.72 11.72 -9.65
C SER A 56 22.45 13.23 -9.74
N ASP A 57 21.23 13.69 -9.44
CA ASP A 57 20.92 15.12 -9.33
C ASP A 57 21.77 15.78 -8.23
N LEU A 58 21.75 15.23 -7.01
CA LEU A 58 22.51 15.75 -5.87
C LEU A 58 24.03 15.76 -6.11
N GLU A 59 24.56 14.82 -6.89
CA GLU A 59 25.98 14.79 -7.28
C GLU A 59 26.37 15.92 -8.24
N THR A 60 25.44 16.39 -9.07
CA THR A 60 25.68 17.44 -10.07
C THR A 60 25.28 18.83 -9.61
N ARG A 61 24.46 18.93 -8.55
CA ARG A 61 24.01 20.21 -7.98
C ARG A 61 25.20 21.02 -7.46
N GLU A 62 25.28 22.29 -7.88
CA GLU A 62 26.34 23.20 -7.46
C GLU A 62 26.19 23.54 -5.97
N ILE A 63 27.07 23.00 -5.14
CA ILE A 63 27.20 23.36 -3.73
C ILE A 63 28.36 24.35 -3.60
N ARG A 64 28.21 25.37 -2.74
CA ARG A 64 29.12 26.53 -2.64
C ARG A 64 30.62 26.12 -2.72
N PRO A 65 31.46 26.87 -3.45
CA PRO A 65 32.83 26.46 -3.82
C PRO A 65 33.84 26.27 -2.68
N THR A 66 33.48 26.58 -1.43
CA THR A 66 34.39 26.54 -0.27
C THR A 66 34.19 25.34 0.65
N THR A 67 33.39 24.34 0.24
CA THR A 67 33.03 23.18 1.05
C THR A 67 34.05 22.05 0.86
N SER A 68 34.56 21.48 1.97
CA SER A 68 35.43 20.30 1.92
C SER A 68 34.68 19.06 1.41
N PRO A 69 35.36 18.01 0.90
CA PRO A 69 34.69 16.80 0.42
C PRO A 69 33.80 16.11 1.47
N GLU A 70 34.21 16.13 2.74
CA GLU A 70 33.45 15.54 3.86
C GLU A 70 32.17 16.36 4.16
N GLU A 71 32.28 17.69 4.20
CA GLU A 71 31.12 18.56 4.36
C GLU A 71 30.18 18.49 3.15
N LEU A 72 30.71 18.26 1.95
CA LEU A 72 29.93 18.09 0.73
C LEU A 72 29.11 16.79 0.79
N LEU A 73 29.74 15.69 1.21
CA LEU A 73 29.06 14.42 1.45
C LEU A 73 27.98 14.57 2.52
N GLY A 74 28.31 15.17 3.67
CA GLY A 74 27.35 15.40 4.75
C GLY A 74 26.11 16.17 4.29
N ARG A 75 26.30 17.27 3.54
CA ARG A 75 25.18 18.04 2.97
C ARG A 75 24.33 17.25 1.99
N ARG A 76 24.96 16.48 1.08
CA ARG A 76 24.21 15.66 0.14
C ARG A 76 23.41 14.57 0.84
N MET A 77 23.94 14.01 1.92
CA MET A 77 23.22 13.05 2.76
C MET A 77 22.05 13.70 3.51
N GLU A 78 22.24 14.92 4.01
CA GLU A 78 21.17 15.72 4.62
C GLU A 78 20.07 16.07 3.61
N GLU A 79 20.44 16.53 2.41
CA GLU A 79 19.50 16.81 1.31
C GLU A 79 18.78 15.54 0.87
N LEU A 80 19.48 14.40 0.77
CA LEU A 80 18.85 13.13 0.43
C LEU A 80 17.80 12.71 1.48
N ALA A 81 18.09 12.90 2.75
CA ALA A 81 17.16 12.61 3.83
C ALA A 81 15.99 13.61 3.90
N ALA A 82 16.23 14.88 3.59
CA ALA A 82 15.24 15.95 3.69
C ALA A 82 14.33 16.05 2.46
N GLU A 83 14.86 15.93 1.25
CA GLU A 83 14.10 16.05 -0.01
C GLU A 83 13.43 14.75 -0.42
N TYR A 84 14.01 13.59 -0.06
CA TYR A 84 13.54 12.29 -0.52
C TYR A 84 13.17 11.34 0.62
N GLY A 85 13.39 11.73 1.88
CA GLY A 85 13.04 10.92 3.05
C GLY A 85 13.90 9.67 3.23
N ILE A 86 15.05 9.60 2.55
CA ILE A 86 15.95 8.44 2.60
C ILE A 86 16.83 8.52 3.84
N ARG A 87 16.53 7.68 4.83
CA ARG A 87 17.24 7.65 6.11
C ARG A 87 18.09 6.40 6.22
N LEU A 88 19.37 6.59 6.50
CA LEU A 88 20.28 5.50 6.84
C LEU A 88 20.24 5.23 8.34
N GLU A 89 20.36 3.96 8.73
CA GLU A 89 20.54 3.60 10.15
C GLU A 89 21.86 4.11 10.73
N ASN A 90 22.92 4.23 9.92
CA ASN A 90 24.21 4.74 10.34
C ASN A 90 24.80 5.74 9.33
N PRO A 91 24.35 7.01 9.36
CA PRO A 91 24.80 8.05 8.42
C PRO A 91 26.28 8.43 8.59
N SER A 92 26.90 8.11 9.74
CA SER A 92 28.32 8.37 10.03
C SER A 92 29.22 7.14 9.83
N ASP A 93 28.75 6.11 9.12
CA ASP A 93 29.57 4.94 8.81
C ASP A 93 30.79 5.36 7.97
N PRO A 94 32.03 5.18 8.46
CA PRO A 94 33.24 5.64 7.77
C PRO A 94 33.50 4.93 6.43
N ARG A 95 32.75 3.86 6.13
CA ARG A 95 32.75 3.20 4.81
C ARG A 95 31.91 3.96 3.77
N VAL A 96 31.11 4.95 4.17
CA VAL A 96 30.45 5.89 3.23
C VAL A 96 31.45 6.98 2.88
N THR A 97 32.00 6.90 1.68
CA THR A 97 32.92 7.91 1.11
C THR A 97 32.26 8.72 -0.01
N SER A 98 31.15 8.21 -0.56
CA SER A 98 30.31 8.88 -1.55
C SER A 98 28.83 8.63 -1.24
N ILE A 99 27.96 9.51 -1.75
CA ILE A 99 26.51 9.33 -1.63
C ILE A 99 26.03 8.06 -2.36
N ARG A 100 26.73 7.60 -3.42
CA ARG A 100 26.43 6.34 -4.11
C ARG A 100 26.70 5.10 -3.28
N ASP A 101 27.53 5.20 -2.24
CA ASP A 101 27.89 4.03 -1.42
C ASP A 101 26.68 3.49 -0.64
N ILE A 102 25.56 4.23 -0.58
CA ILE A 102 24.30 3.77 0.02
C ILE A 102 23.60 2.72 -0.85
N LEU A 103 23.86 2.70 -2.16
CA LEU A 103 23.32 1.73 -3.11
C LEU A 103 24.14 0.43 -3.17
N SER A 104 25.22 0.33 -2.41
CA SER A 104 26.05 -0.88 -2.35
C SER A 104 25.23 -2.11 -1.90
N GLU A 105 25.59 -3.29 -2.40
CA GLU A 105 24.89 -4.55 -2.09
C GLU A 105 24.80 -4.80 -0.57
N ASP A 106 25.87 -4.51 0.16
CA ASP A 106 25.96 -4.67 1.62
C ASP A 106 24.98 -3.78 2.41
N ARG A 107 24.48 -2.70 1.79
CA ARG A 107 23.57 -1.73 2.43
C ARG A 107 22.18 -1.74 1.86
N ARG A 108 22.01 -2.27 0.64
CA ARG A 108 20.75 -2.25 -0.10
C ARG A 108 19.62 -2.89 0.70
N GLU A 109 19.85 -4.03 1.34
CA GLU A 109 18.81 -4.70 2.14
C GLU A 109 18.31 -3.81 3.30
N ASN A 110 19.25 -3.19 4.03
CA ASN A 110 18.92 -2.28 5.12
C ASN A 110 18.17 -1.04 4.63
N LEU A 111 18.66 -0.45 3.54
CA LEU A 111 18.05 0.69 2.89
C LEU A 111 16.61 0.40 2.45
N VAL A 112 16.39 -0.75 1.78
CA VAL A 112 15.07 -1.20 1.35
C VAL A 112 14.14 -1.36 2.54
N ARG A 113 14.61 -1.98 3.62
CA ARG A 113 13.82 -2.19 4.83
C ARG A 113 13.48 -0.89 5.55
N THR A 114 14.44 -0.01 5.75
CA THR A 114 14.26 1.22 6.55
C THR A 114 13.48 2.29 5.79
N CYS A 115 13.65 2.34 4.46
CA CYS A 115 12.94 3.28 3.60
C CYS A 115 11.77 2.64 2.84
N TRP A 116 11.38 1.41 3.16
CA TRP A 116 10.26 0.68 2.52
C TRP A 116 10.28 0.73 0.99
N LEU A 117 11.47 0.55 0.39
CA LEU A 117 11.65 0.76 -1.06
C LEU A 117 11.01 -0.34 -1.90
N ASP A 118 10.62 -1.47 -1.33
CA ASP A 118 9.86 -2.53 -2.00
C ASP A 118 8.34 -2.38 -1.81
N GLY A 119 7.88 -1.21 -1.34
CA GLY A 119 6.46 -0.87 -1.27
C GLY A 119 5.68 -1.54 -0.16
N ILE A 120 6.36 -2.19 0.80
CA ILE A 120 5.75 -2.78 1.98
C ILE A 120 6.29 -2.15 3.27
N VAL A 121 5.46 -2.13 4.30
CA VAL A 121 5.89 -1.70 5.64
C VAL A 121 6.72 -2.81 6.26
N HIS A 122 7.95 -2.48 6.61
CA HIS A 122 8.82 -3.32 7.43
C HIS A 122 8.73 -2.83 8.87
N GLY A 123 8.51 -3.74 9.81
CA GLY A 123 8.44 -3.43 11.24
C GLY A 123 9.39 -4.32 12.03
N GLU A 124 9.64 -3.95 13.28
CA GLU A 124 10.41 -4.79 14.19
C GLU A 124 9.63 -6.07 14.53
N GLY A 125 10.21 -7.23 14.22
CA GLY A 125 9.63 -8.54 14.53
C GLY A 125 8.57 -9.04 13.55
N GLU A 126 7.91 -10.13 13.93
CA GLU A 126 6.87 -10.79 13.14
C GLU A 126 5.56 -10.00 13.11
N ILE A 127 4.74 -10.23 12.08
CA ILE A 127 3.40 -9.63 11.96
C ILE A 127 2.57 -9.99 13.19
N ASP A 128 1.93 -8.99 13.81
CA ASP A 128 1.06 -9.21 14.96
C ASP A 128 -0.29 -9.80 14.53
N ILE A 129 -0.29 -11.13 14.44
CA ILE A 129 -1.47 -11.90 14.02
C ILE A 129 -2.64 -11.67 14.98
N LYS A 130 -2.40 -11.51 16.29
CA LYS A 130 -3.48 -11.33 17.27
C LYS A 130 -4.15 -9.98 17.12
N ALA A 131 -3.37 -8.92 16.91
CA ALA A 131 -3.92 -7.61 16.60
C ALA A 131 -4.75 -7.66 15.30
N ARG A 132 -4.24 -8.34 14.26
CA ARG A 132 -4.96 -8.52 12.99
C ARG A 132 -6.28 -9.26 13.17
N GLU A 133 -6.31 -10.34 13.95
CA GLU A 133 -7.53 -11.09 14.26
C GLU A 133 -8.57 -10.20 14.97
N ALA A 134 -8.13 -9.43 15.98
CA ALA A 134 -9.02 -8.52 16.70
C ALA A 134 -9.61 -7.41 15.79
N TRP A 135 -8.80 -6.91 14.86
CA TRP A 135 -9.26 -5.94 13.85
C TRP A 135 -10.25 -6.57 12.87
N ILE A 136 -9.99 -7.81 12.41
CA ILE A 136 -10.90 -8.54 11.51
C ILE A 136 -12.23 -8.76 12.22
N GLU A 137 -12.23 -9.22 13.47
CA GLU A 137 -13.43 -9.46 14.26
C GLU A 137 -14.25 -8.16 14.45
N LYS A 138 -13.59 -7.06 14.84
CA LYS A 138 -14.22 -5.74 14.97
C LYS A 138 -14.86 -5.29 13.64
N THR A 139 -14.13 -5.44 12.53
CA THR A 139 -14.60 -5.02 11.20
C THR A 139 -15.76 -5.88 10.73
N GLU A 140 -15.72 -7.19 10.95
CA GLU A 140 -16.83 -8.10 10.59
C GLU A 140 -18.08 -7.86 11.44
N GLU A 141 -17.95 -7.44 12.70
CA GLU A 141 -19.08 -6.95 13.50
C GLU A 141 -19.69 -5.67 12.92
N GLN A 142 -18.87 -4.72 12.47
CA GLN A 142 -19.36 -3.51 11.79
C GLN A 142 -20.06 -3.84 10.47
N ILE A 143 -19.54 -4.79 9.69
CA ILE A 143 -20.19 -5.28 8.46
C ILE A 143 -21.59 -5.85 8.75
N ARG A 144 -21.70 -6.66 9.81
CA ARG A 144 -22.97 -7.29 10.22
C ARG A 144 -23.98 -6.28 10.76
N SER A 145 -23.51 -5.23 11.44
CA SER A 145 -24.35 -4.21 12.06
C SER A 145 -24.62 -2.99 11.17
N ALA A 146 -24.17 -2.99 9.91
CA ALA A 146 -24.36 -1.89 8.97
C ALA A 146 -25.84 -1.74 8.54
N GLU A 147 -26.66 -1.09 9.38
CA GLU A 147 -28.14 -1.07 9.26
C GLU A 147 -28.70 -0.52 7.94
N ARG A 148 -27.92 0.27 7.19
CA ARG A 148 -28.38 0.90 5.93
C ARG A 148 -28.21 0.00 4.70
N THR A 149 -27.36 -1.02 4.75
CA THR A 149 -27.26 -1.95 3.62
C THR A 149 -28.35 -3.01 3.71
N LYS A 150 -28.95 -3.35 2.57
CA LYS A 150 -29.90 -4.48 2.47
C LYS A 150 -29.19 -5.79 2.15
N ILE A 151 -27.95 -5.71 1.67
CA ILE A 151 -27.13 -6.85 1.27
C ILE A 151 -25.88 -6.83 2.13
N HIS A 152 -25.68 -7.89 2.91
CA HIS A 152 -24.50 -8.03 3.76
C HIS A 152 -23.63 -9.17 3.26
N PRO A 153 -22.33 -8.94 3.04
CA PRO A 153 -21.39 -10.04 2.90
C PRO A 153 -21.30 -10.78 4.24
N GLN A 154 -20.97 -12.07 4.19
CA GLN A 154 -20.87 -12.90 5.40
C GLN A 154 -19.64 -12.56 6.27
N GLY A 155 -18.69 -11.79 5.73
CA GLY A 155 -17.48 -11.35 6.38
C GLY A 155 -16.49 -10.80 5.35
N LEU A 156 -15.27 -10.53 5.79
CA LEU A 156 -14.19 -10.11 4.91
C LEU A 156 -13.77 -11.27 3.97
N PRO A 157 -13.28 -10.94 2.76
CA PRO A 157 -12.81 -11.94 1.82
C PRO A 157 -11.58 -12.70 2.36
N ALA A 158 -11.52 -14.00 2.11
CA ALA A 158 -10.49 -14.87 2.69
C ALA A 158 -9.08 -14.49 2.20
N GLU A 159 -8.96 -14.12 0.93
CA GLU A 159 -7.73 -13.68 0.29
C GLU A 159 -7.16 -12.41 0.91
N LEU A 160 -8.02 -11.45 1.29
CA LEU A 160 -7.60 -10.26 2.01
C LEU A 160 -7.13 -10.60 3.42
N LYS A 161 -7.87 -11.44 4.15
CA LYS A 161 -7.45 -11.91 5.47
C LYS A 161 -6.09 -12.58 5.39
N TYR A 162 -5.84 -13.40 4.36
CA TYR A 162 -4.53 -14.02 4.17
C TYR A 162 -3.44 -13.01 3.86
N LEU A 163 -3.68 -12.06 2.95
CA LEU A 163 -2.71 -11.01 2.65
C LEU A 163 -2.27 -10.28 3.95
N MET A 164 -3.23 -9.94 4.82
CA MET A 164 -2.97 -9.27 6.10
C MET A 164 -2.13 -10.10 7.09
N THR A 165 -1.98 -11.42 6.86
CA THR A 165 -1.11 -12.30 7.67
C THR A 165 0.32 -12.40 7.13
N ILE A 166 0.54 -12.01 5.88
CA ILE A 166 1.86 -12.11 5.21
C ILE A 166 2.49 -10.74 4.91
N VAL A 167 1.75 -9.64 5.07
CA VAL A 167 2.29 -8.28 4.94
C VAL A 167 1.74 -7.35 6.03
N ARG A 168 2.61 -6.50 6.60
CA ARG A 168 2.23 -5.48 7.59
C ARG A 168 1.46 -4.32 6.96
N GLY A 169 1.85 -3.90 5.76
CA GLY A 169 1.19 -2.81 5.07
C GLY A 169 1.76 -2.65 3.67
N THR A 170 1.04 -1.95 2.82
CA THR A 170 1.38 -1.73 1.40
C THR A 170 1.23 -0.24 1.08
N CYS A 171 2.32 0.37 0.63
CA CYS A 171 2.46 1.83 0.55
C CYS A 171 2.79 2.36 -0.85
N GLY A 172 2.78 1.52 -1.87
CA GLY A 172 2.95 1.94 -3.27
C GLY A 172 4.40 2.25 -3.64
N ASN A 173 4.57 2.81 -4.84
CA ASN A 173 5.86 3.22 -5.42
C ASN A 173 6.22 4.69 -5.14
N GLY A 174 7.49 5.04 -5.15
CA GLY A 174 7.99 6.39 -4.87
C GLY A 174 8.87 6.44 -3.62
N LEU A 175 9.73 7.46 -3.57
CA LEU A 175 10.62 7.67 -2.43
C LEU A 175 9.81 8.14 -1.21
N PRO A 176 10.27 7.88 0.04
CA PRO A 176 9.50 8.17 1.25
C PRO A 176 8.90 9.57 1.34
N GLU A 177 9.62 10.63 0.99
CA GLU A 177 9.08 12.00 1.13
C GLU A 177 7.82 12.22 0.27
N TYR A 178 7.82 11.71 -0.95
CA TYR A 178 6.66 11.77 -1.85
C TYR A 178 5.51 10.87 -1.40
N ARG A 179 5.78 9.85 -0.57
CA ARG A 179 4.75 9.01 0.05
C ARG A 179 4.09 9.67 1.24
N TYR A 180 4.86 10.38 2.07
CA TYR A 180 4.42 10.75 3.42
C TYR A 180 4.21 12.25 3.66
N LEU A 181 4.91 13.15 2.97
CA LEU A 181 5.04 14.54 3.42
C LEU A 181 4.91 15.63 2.33
N GLY A 182 4.40 15.30 1.14
CA GLY A 182 4.25 16.26 0.04
C GLY A 182 3.29 17.42 0.32
N GLY A 183 3.85 18.62 0.54
CA GLY A 183 3.14 19.91 0.70
C GLY A 183 2.46 20.46 -0.55
N SER A 184 2.45 19.73 -1.67
CA SER A 184 1.64 20.04 -2.84
C SER A 184 1.58 18.81 -3.77
N GLU A 185 0.38 18.27 -3.95
CA GLU A 185 -0.08 17.56 -5.15
C GLU A 185 0.12 16.04 -5.31
N LEU A 186 0.36 15.24 -4.27
CA LEU A 186 -0.17 13.85 -4.19
C LEU A 186 0.34 13.16 -2.91
N ARG A 187 -0.55 12.89 -1.95
CA ARG A 187 -0.26 11.92 -0.88
C ARG A 187 -0.46 10.54 -1.48
N GLN A 188 0.60 9.74 -1.63
CA GLN A 188 0.39 8.38 -2.10
C GLN A 188 -0.44 7.60 -1.08
N MET A 189 -1.54 7.04 -1.56
CA MET A 189 -2.47 6.28 -0.73
C MET A 189 -1.86 4.98 -0.28
N LYS A 190 -2.22 4.52 0.92
CA LYS A 190 -1.87 3.19 1.41
C LYS A 190 -3.04 2.25 1.16
N PHE A 191 -2.79 1.16 0.44
CA PHE A 191 -3.78 0.10 0.32
C PHE A 191 -4.03 -0.60 1.67
N LEU A 192 -2.97 -0.96 2.39
CA LEU A 192 -3.06 -1.59 3.71
C LEU A 192 -2.14 -0.88 4.70
N THR A 193 -2.68 -0.49 5.86
CA THR A 193 -1.89 0.13 6.94
C THR A 193 -1.43 -0.91 7.97
N ASP A 194 -0.25 -0.70 8.57
CA ASP A 194 0.20 -1.51 9.72
C ASP A 194 -0.70 -1.23 10.91
N ILE A 195 -1.19 -2.31 11.53
CA ILE A 195 -2.11 -2.25 12.65
C ILE A 195 -1.48 -1.63 13.91
N ASN A 196 -0.15 -1.75 14.02
CA ASN A 196 0.62 -1.20 15.13
C ASN A 196 1.39 0.07 14.73
N GLY A 197 1.22 0.56 13.50
CA GLY A 197 1.89 1.76 13.03
C GLY A 197 1.21 3.01 13.55
N GLU A 198 1.99 3.96 14.06
CA GLU A 198 1.52 5.34 14.19
C GLU A 198 1.40 5.92 12.77
N GLU A 199 0.18 6.31 12.35
CA GLU A 199 0.05 7.27 11.27
C GLU A 199 0.81 8.52 11.72
N THR A 200 1.87 8.88 10.99
CA THR A 200 2.77 9.99 11.34
C THR A 200 1.97 11.24 11.72
N GLU A 201 2.43 11.93 12.78
CA GLU A 201 1.82 13.14 13.34
C GLU A 201 1.31 14.10 12.25
N GLY A 202 -0.01 14.35 12.24
CA GLY A 202 -0.65 15.33 11.35
C GLY A 202 -1.74 14.75 10.43
N GLU A 203 -1.89 13.43 10.37
CA GLU A 203 -3.10 12.81 9.80
C GLU A 203 -4.15 12.70 10.92
N GLU A 204 -5.36 13.24 10.70
CA GLU A 204 -6.50 12.79 11.50
C GLU A 204 -6.58 11.28 11.28
N PRO A 205 -6.52 10.45 12.34
CA PRO A 205 -6.49 9.01 12.17
C PRO A 205 -7.74 8.59 11.41
N ARG A 206 -7.58 8.27 10.13
CA ARG A 206 -8.66 7.64 9.37
C ARG A 206 -8.64 6.20 9.80
N GLU A 207 -9.31 5.93 10.91
CA GLU A 207 -9.33 4.63 11.60
C GLU A 207 -9.42 3.47 10.60
N SER A 208 -8.29 2.85 10.22
CA SER A 208 -8.35 1.67 9.35
C SER A 208 -9.31 0.64 9.96
N GLY A 209 -10.14 0.01 9.12
CA GLY A 209 -11.20 -0.91 9.57
C GLY A 209 -12.54 -0.26 9.81
N PHE A 210 -12.75 0.97 9.35
CA PHE A 210 -14.10 1.55 9.29
C PHE A 210 -14.90 0.93 8.14
N VAL A 211 -16.14 0.55 8.45
CA VAL A 211 -17.13 0.17 7.45
C VAL A 211 -17.96 1.39 7.07
N THR A 212 -18.00 1.68 5.78
CA THR A 212 -18.81 2.77 5.22
C THR A 212 -19.88 2.19 4.28
N VAL A 213 -20.99 2.90 4.18
CA VAL A 213 -22.14 2.54 3.33
C VAL A 213 -22.52 3.75 2.48
N PRO A 214 -23.06 3.55 1.27
CA PRO A 214 -23.41 4.65 0.37
C PRO A 214 -24.37 5.63 1.05
N ARG A 215 -24.14 6.93 0.86
CA ARG A 215 -25.03 7.94 1.41
C ARG A 215 -26.33 8.05 0.60
N THR A 216 -27.35 8.53 1.27
CA THR A 216 -28.63 8.89 0.67
C THR A 216 -28.51 10.19 -0.14
N GLU A 217 -29.44 10.42 -1.07
CA GLU A 217 -29.46 11.66 -1.87
C GLU A 217 -29.63 12.92 -1.00
N GLU A 218 -30.35 12.79 0.13
CA GLU A 218 -30.51 13.86 1.11
C GLU A 218 -29.19 14.22 1.79
N GLU A 219 -28.40 13.22 2.21
CA GLU A 219 -27.07 13.44 2.80
C GLU A 219 -26.06 14.02 1.80
N MET A 220 -26.11 13.57 0.54
CA MET A 220 -25.27 14.14 -0.53
C MET A 220 -25.58 15.63 -0.75
N SER A 221 -26.86 16.01 -0.68
CA SER A 221 -27.29 17.42 -0.85
C SER A 221 -26.80 18.36 0.26
N GLN A 222 -26.29 17.81 1.37
CA GLN A 222 -25.75 18.55 2.50
C GLN A 222 -24.23 18.84 2.38
N GLY A 223 -23.61 18.46 1.25
CA GLY A 223 -22.29 18.97 0.83
C GLY A 223 -21.09 18.41 1.59
N HIS A 224 -21.15 17.16 2.05
CA HIS A 224 -20.05 16.54 2.78
C HIS A 224 -19.19 15.65 1.86
N LEU A 225 -17.86 15.82 1.90
CA LEU A 225 -16.89 14.99 1.18
C LEU A 225 -16.90 13.53 1.70
N GLY A 226 -16.52 12.57 0.85
CA GLY A 226 -16.29 11.16 1.22
C GLY A 226 -17.51 10.23 1.16
N ASP A 227 -18.29 10.27 0.08
CA ASP A 227 -19.35 9.28 -0.19
C ASP A 227 -18.87 8.23 -1.19
N ILE A 228 -18.83 6.97 -0.78
CA ILE A 228 -18.46 5.84 -1.65
C ILE A 228 -19.41 5.61 -2.82
N ARG A 229 -20.60 6.26 -2.83
CA ARG A 229 -21.60 6.12 -3.89
C ARG A 229 -21.18 6.74 -5.22
N GLY A 230 -20.33 7.76 -5.21
CA GLY A 230 -19.88 8.48 -6.41
C GLY A 230 -18.44 8.19 -6.83
N GLU A 231 -17.82 7.18 -6.20
CA GLU A 231 -16.39 6.85 -6.45
C GLU A 231 -16.22 5.81 -7.55
N TRP A 232 -17.26 5.01 -7.81
CA TRP A 232 -17.26 3.91 -8.78
C TRP A 232 -18.60 3.85 -9.50
N ASP A 233 -18.80 4.76 -10.46
CA ASP A 233 -20.11 5.04 -11.09
C ASP A 233 -20.66 3.85 -11.89
N ASP A 234 -19.81 2.90 -12.31
CA ASP A 234 -20.20 1.67 -13.00
C ASP A 234 -20.61 0.52 -12.04
N HIS A 235 -20.46 0.72 -10.73
CA HIS A 235 -20.77 -0.25 -9.68
C HIS A 235 -21.88 0.22 -8.75
N VAL A 236 -22.75 -0.73 -8.36
CA VAL A 236 -23.63 -0.57 -7.21
C VAL A 236 -22.88 -1.09 -5.98
N VAL A 237 -22.45 -0.17 -5.12
CA VAL A 237 -21.77 -0.50 -3.86
C VAL A 237 -22.81 -0.71 -2.75
N ALA A 238 -22.69 -1.78 -1.97
CA ALA A 238 -23.50 -2.02 -0.78
C ALA A 238 -22.80 -1.46 0.47
N LEU A 239 -21.50 -1.71 0.57
CA LEU A 239 -20.62 -1.18 1.61
C LEU A 239 -19.17 -1.23 1.12
N ALA A 240 -18.30 -0.50 1.80
CA ALA A 240 -16.86 -0.60 1.64
C ALA A 240 -16.16 -0.59 3.00
N VAL A 241 -14.99 -1.22 3.05
CA VAL A 241 -14.14 -1.31 4.23
C VAL A 241 -12.84 -0.56 3.94
N GLY A 242 -12.52 0.43 4.76
CA GLY A 242 -11.24 1.13 4.69
C GLY A 242 -10.11 0.26 5.21
N LEU A 243 -9.14 -0.07 4.35
CA LEU A 243 -7.99 -0.94 4.66
C LEU A 243 -6.72 -0.14 5.01
N GLY A 244 -6.63 1.09 4.49
CA GLY A 244 -5.57 2.04 4.78
C GLY A 244 -5.98 3.45 4.40
N ASN A 245 -5.01 4.35 4.33
CA ASN A 245 -5.24 5.73 3.90
C ASN A 245 -5.45 5.79 2.38
N GLY A 246 -6.65 5.41 1.94
CA GLY A 246 -7.07 5.36 0.54
C GLY A 246 -7.39 3.95 0.03
N GLY A 247 -6.89 2.87 0.64
CA GLY A 247 -7.23 1.51 0.26
C GLY A 247 -8.62 1.06 0.70
N PHE A 248 -9.37 0.42 -0.20
CA PHE A 248 -10.69 -0.13 0.09
C PHE A 248 -10.87 -1.57 -0.39
N ALA A 249 -11.68 -2.32 0.37
CA ALA A 249 -12.42 -3.46 -0.14
C ALA A 249 -13.90 -3.08 -0.25
N ALA A 250 -14.46 -3.07 -1.46
CA ALA A 250 -15.84 -2.71 -1.74
C ALA A 250 -16.66 -3.96 -2.03
N TYR A 251 -17.79 -4.14 -1.33
CA TYR A 251 -18.76 -5.18 -1.66
C TYR A 251 -19.79 -4.60 -2.63
N CYS A 252 -19.71 -5.01 -3.90
CA CYS A 252 -20.43 -4.35 -4.99
C CYS A 252 -20.83 -5.32 -6.10
N ARG A 253 -21.66 -4.84 -7.03
CA ARG A 253 -21.97 -5.50 -8.30
C ARG A 253 -21.88 -4.49 -9.44
N LYS A 254 -21.57 -4.92 -10.66
CA LYS A 254 -21.65 -4.04 -11.84
C LYS A 254 -23.11 -3.72 -12.18
N LEU A 255 -23.35 -2.52 -12.71
CA LEU A 255 -24.69 -2.09 -13.12
C LEU A 255 -25.29 -2.98 -14.21
N ASP A 256 -24.46 -3.39 -15.18
CA ASP A 256 -24.86 -4.17 -16.35
C ASP A 256 -25.03 -5.67 -16.08
N ASP A 257 -24.62 -6.15 -14.90
CA ASP A 257 -24.84 -7.53 -14.44
C ASP A 257 -26.27 -7.64 -13.86
N VAL A 258 -27.28 -7.63 -14.73
CA VAL A 258 -28.71 -7.64 -14.35
C VAL A 258 -29.27 -9.07 -14.19
N ASP A 259 -28.59 -10.08 -14.72
CA ASP A 259 -29.13 -11.45 -14.82
C ASP A 259 -28.79 -12.39 -13.64
N ASP A 260 -27.83 -12.04 -12.77
CA ASP A 260 -27.46 -12.87 -11.61
C ASP A 260 -27.81 -12.18 -10.28
N PHE A 261 -28.72 -12.81 -9.53
CA PHE A 261 -28.88 -12.54 -8.09
C PHE A 261 -27.56 -12.78 -7.30
N ASP A 262 -26.55 -13.42 -7.91
CA ASP A 262 -25.22 -13.75 -7.39
C ASP A 262 -24.10 -12.74 -7.75
N GLY A 263 -24.41 -11.63 -8.42
CA GLY A 263 -23.39 -10.69 -8.93
C GLY A 263 -22.63 -9.86 -7.87
N TRP A 264 -22.98 -10.01 -6.58
CA TRP A 264 -22.35 -9.26 -5.49
C TRP A 264 -21.06 -9.91 -5.03
N ARG A 265 -19.94 -9.19 -5.17
CA ARG A 265 -18.60 -9.67 -4.84
C ARG A 265 -17.75 -8.59 -4.19
N TRP A 266 -16.74 -9.03 -3.46
CA TRP A 266 -15.69 -8.15 -2.99
C TRP A 266 -14.82 -7.73 -4.16
N LYS A 267 -14.47 -6.44 -4.19
CA LYS A 267 -13.52 -5.84 -5.10
C LYS A 267 -12.56 -4.94 -4.34
N TYR A 268 -11.43 -4.62 -4.95
CA TYR A 268 -10.33 -3.88 -4.33
C TYR A 268 -10.03 -2.63 -5.13
N GLY A 269 -9.76 -1.51 -4.46
CA GLY A 269 -9.47 -0.25 -5.14
C GLY A 269 -8.85 0.79 -4.22
N LEU A 270 -8.52 1.94 -4.80
CA LEU A 270 -8.09 3.12 -4.08
C LEU A 270 -9.18 4.20 -4.14
N TRP A 271 -9.25 5.03 -3.12
CA TRP A 271 -10.02 6.26 -3.14
C TRP A 271 -9.07 7.41 -3.38
N ASP A 272 -9.04 7.92 -4.61
CA ASP A 272 -8.29 9.10 -4.97
C ASP A 272 -9.25 10.24 -5.37
N PRO A 273 -9.32 11.34 -4.61
CA PRO A 273 -10.23 12.44 -4.94
C PRO A 273 -9.86 13.14 -6.26
N GLU A 274 -8.66 12.93 -6.79
CA GLU A 274 -8.19 13.51 -8.05
C GLU A 274 -8.30 12.54 -9.23
N PHE A 275 -8.39 11.22 -8.96
CA PHE A 275 -8.42 10.18 -9.98
C PHE A 275 -9.44 9.08 -9.66
N GLU A 276 -10.35 8.80 -10.61
CA GLU A 276 -11.22 7.64 -10.51
C GLU A 276 -10.37 6.37 -10.64
N THR A 277 -10.27 5.55 -9.58
CA THR A 277 -9.55 4.27 -9.66
C THR A 277 -10.52 3.13 -9.89
N ALA A 278 -10.16 2.20 -10.77
CA ALA A 278 -10.98 1.04 -11.05
C ALA A 278 -11.08 0.10 -9.84
N LEU A 279 -12.16 -0.69 -9.80
CA LEU A 279 -12.32 -1.79 -8.86
C LEU A 279 -11.85 -3.12 -9.48
N TYR A 280 -10.89 -3.77 -8.83
CA TYR A 280 -10.28 -5.02 -9.25
C TYR A 280 -10.98 -6.22 -8.61
N ASP A 281 -11.12 -7.32 -9.35
CA ASP A 281 -11.84 -8.51 -8.89
C ASP A 281 -11.03 -9.34 -7.90
N THR A 282 -9.70 -9.23 -7.94
CA THR A 282 -8.80 -9.96 -7.04
C THR A 282 -7.73 -9.07 -6.44
N VAL A 283 -7.21 -9.49 -5.28
CA VAL A 283 -6.06 -8.84 -4.63
C VAL A 283 -4.84 -8.85 -5.55
N GLU A 284 -4.65 -9.92 -6.31
CA GLU A 284 -3.51 -10.05 -7.23
C GLU A 284 -3.57 -9.06 -8.39
N GLU A 285 -4.74 -8.89 -9.02
CA GLU A 285 -4.94 -7.86 -10.06
C GLU A 285 -4.73 -6.45 -9.49
N PHE A 286 -5.26 -6.20 -8.28
CA PHE A 286 -5.05 -4.94 -7.59
C PHE A 286 -3.55 -4.69 -7.33
N LEU A 287 -2.81 -5.67 -6.82
CA LEU A 287 -1.38 -5.54 -6.55
C LEU A 287 -0.56 -5.34 -7.84
N GLU A 288 -0.99 -5.91 -8.96
CA GLU A 288 -0.36 -5.67 -10.26
C GLU A 288 -0.55 -4.21 -10.70
N PHE A 289 -1.77 -3.68 -10.64
CA PHE A 289 -2.04 -2.26 -10.89
C PHE A 289 -1.26 -1.34 -9.94
N TYR A 290 -1.36 -1.61 -8.64
CA TYR A 290 -0.84 -0.74 -7.59
C TYR A 290 0.69 -0.65 -7.59
N ALA A 291 1.39 -1.61 -8.21
CA ALA A 291 2.84 -1.54 -8.39
C ALA A 291 3.29 -0.35 -9.26
N ASP A 292 2.46 0.05 -10.22
CA ASP A 292 2.74 1.13 -11.17
C ASP A 292 1.87 2.39 -10.93
N PHE A 293 0.88 2.34 -10.04
CA PHE A 293 0.05 3.50 -9.69
C PHE A 293 0.86 4.70 -9.18
N ASN A 294 0.58 5.91 -9.69
CA ASN A 294 1.29 7.16 -9.37
C ASN A 294 2.83 7.10 -9.54
N LYS A 295 3.30 6.31 -10.51
CA LYS A 295 4.73 6.21 -10.84
C LYS A 295 5.33 7.58 -11.17
N GLN A 296 6.39 7.93 -10.43
CA GLN A 296 7.13 9.18 -10.61
C GLN A 296 7.91 9.17 -11.94
N GLY A 297 7.64 10.14 -12.81
CA GLY A 297 8.38 10.34 -14.07
C GLY A 297 7.56 10.26 -15.36
N GLU A 298 6.24 10.10 -15.29
CA GLU A 298 5.34 10.38 -16.42
C GLU A 298 4.82 11.82 -16.30
N GLU A 299 5.68 12.78 -16.67
CA GLU A 299 5.16 14.06 -17.19
C GLU A 299 4.33 13.71 -18.44
N ASP A 300 3.06 14.16 -18.43
CA ASP A 300 2.08 14.16 -19.53
C ASP A 300 1.38 12.82 -19.89
N GLY A 301 0.30 12.55 -19.16
CA GLY A 301 -1.02 12.39 -19.78
C GLY A 301 -1.33 11.06 -20.47
N GLU A 302 -1.52 10.00 -19.69
CA GLU A 302 -2.51 8.93 -19.87
C GLU A 302 -2.19 7.85 -18.83
N ILE A 303 -2.64 8.03 -17.58
CA ILE A 303 -2.73 6.88 -16.66
C ILE A 303 -3.75 5.95 -17.29
N ALA A 304 -3.30 4.75 -17.62
CA ALA A 304 -4.06 3.74 -18.34
C ALA A 304 -5.39 3.44 -17.61
N ALA A 305 -6.47 4.06 -18.08
CA ALA A 305 -7.82 3.60 -17.87
C ALA A 305 -8.04 2.37 -18.76
N MET A 306 -7.85 1.19 -18.19
CA MET A 306 -8.42 -0.07 -18.71
C MET A 306 -9.04 -0.87 -17.58
#